data_AF-A0A371BWR3-F1
#
_entry.id   AF-A0A371BWR3-F1
#
_cell.length_a   1.000
_cell.length_b   1.000
_cell.length_c   1.000
_cell.angle_alpha   90.00
_cell.angle_beta   90.00
_cell.angle_gamma   90.00
#
_symmetry.space_group_name_H-M   'P 1'
#
loop_
_entity.id
_entity.type
_entity.pdbx_description
1 polymer ?
#
loop_
_entity_poly.entity_id
_entity_poly.type
_entity_poly.pdbx_seq_one_letter_code
_entity_poly.pdbx_strand_id
1 'polypeptide(L)'
;MSNLLVFDNSVVTDEALVANIMAQNQGASHQLLERIGTQVQLPANTYASIQVFTKSPQPVTLPASLLETLSGALAPGGALFGAVDGSQVMDFIMAGLAQDGDKWVKPAATGTTLLKKSGGGPK
;
A
#
# COMPACT_ATOMS: atom_id res chain seq x y z
N MET A 1 -4.01 9.24 11.81
CA MET A 1 -3.26 8.27 10.97
C MET A 1 -2.97 8.97 9.65
N SER A 2 -1.78 8.77 9.09
CA SER A 2 -1.31 9.54 7.92
C SER A 2 -1.64 8.84 6.60
N ASN A 3 -1.80 9.61 5.53
CA ASN A 3 -2.00 9.10 4.18
C ASN A 3 -0.72 9.34 3.36
N LEU A 4 -0.39 8.42 2.46
CA LEU A 4 0.71 8.54 1.51
C LEU A 4 0.17 8.60 0.08
N LEU A 5 0.55 9.64 -0.64
CA LEU A 5 0.34 9.75 -2.08
C LEU A 5 1.62 9.28 -2.77
N VAL A 6 1.48 8.36 -3.72
CA VAL A 6 2.59 7.85 -4.51
C VAL A 6 2.37 8.27 -5.95
N PHE A 7 3.31 9.06 -6.47
CA PHE A 7 3.25 9.57 -7.82
C PHE A 7 4.24 8.81 -8.70
N ASP A 8 3.75 8.27 -9.80
CA ASP A 8 4.60 7.90 -10.92
C ASP A 8 5.20 9.15 -11.59
N ASN A 9 6.38 9.04 -12.20
CA ASN A 9 7.06 10.14 -12.87
C ASN A 9 6.18 10.89 -13.89
N SER A 10 5.22 10.20 -14.55
CA SER A 10 4.32 10.85 -15.49
C SER A 10 3.47 11.94 -14.83
N VAL A 11 3.07 11.78 -13.56
CA VAL A 11 2.20 12.74 -12.85
C VAL A 11 2.92 14.03 -12.52
N VAL A 12 4.17 13.93 -12.07
CA VAL A 12 4.92 15.11 -11.58
C VAL A 12 5.36 16.07 -12.69
N THR A 13 5.20 15.66 -13.95
CA THR A 13 5.42 16.55 -15.11
C THR A 13 4.24 17.49 -15.38
N ASP A 14 3.11 17.31 -14.68
CA ASP A 14 1.90 18.10 -14.84
C ASP A 14 1.56 18.83 -13.54
N GLU A 15 1.98 20.10 -13.47
CA GLU A 15 1.84 20.92 -12.27
C GLU A 15 0.36 21.14 -11.87
N ALA A 16 -0.54 21.27 -12.85
CA ALA A 16 -1.96 21.47 -12.59
C ALA A 16 -2.59 20.20 -12.00
N LEU A 17 -2.22 19.03 -12.51
CA LEU A 17 -2.65 17.75 -11.97
C LEU A 17 -2.14 17.54 -10.53
N VAL A 18 -0.85 17.79 -10.30
CA VAL A 18 -0.26 17.69 -8.95
C VAL A 18 -0.96 18.65 -7.98
N ALA A 19 -1.17 19.90 -8.38
CA ALA A 19 -1.87 20.89 -7.56
C ALA A 19 -3.29 20.43 -7.20
N ASN A 20 -4.03 19.86 -8.15
CA ASN A 20 -5.36 19.33 -7.90
C ASN A 20 -5.35 18.14 -6.92
N ILE A 21 -4.45 17.17 -7.13
CA ILE A 21 -4.34 16.00 -6.24
C ILE A 21 -3.96 16.44 -4.82
N MET A 22 -3.00 17.36 -4.69
CA MET A 22 -2.55 17.89 -3.41
C MET A 22 -3.64 18.70 -2.70
N ALA A 23 -4.43 19.49 -3.43
CA ALA A 23 -5.55 20.26 -2.87
C ALA A 23 -6.64 19.35 -2.28
N GLN A 24 -6.84 18.17 -2.86
CA GLN A 24 -7.80 17.16 -2.37
C GLN A 24 -7.26 16.32 -1.21
N ASN A 25 -5.94 16.29 -1.01
CA ASN A 25 -5.25 15.44 -0.05
C ASN A 25 -4.39 16.26 0.94
N GLN A 26 -4.98 17.32 1.50
CA GLN A 26 -4.25 18.22 2.40
C GLN A 26 -3.69 17.47 3.62
N GLY A 27 -2.41 17.68 3.91
CA GLY A 27 -1.72 17.02 5.03
C GLY A 27 -1.22 15.59 4.75
N ALA A 28 -1.44 15.05 3.54
CA ALA A 28 -0.85 13.78 3.16
C ALA A 28 0.65 13.90 2.89
N SER A 29 1.41 12.86 3.28
CA SER A 29 2.78 12.68 2.78
C SER A 29 2.73 12.32 1.31
N HIS A 30 3.76 12.69 0.55
CA HIS A 30 3.86 12.33 -0.86
C HIS A 30 5.27 11.86 -1.21
N GLN A 31 5.37 10.89 -2.11
CA GLN A 31 6.64 10.38 -2.62
C GLN A 31 6.53 9.99 -4.10
N LEU A 32 7.67 10.03 -4.78
CA LEU A 32 7.82 9.46 -6.11
C LEU A 32 7.98 7.95 -6.01
N LEU A 33 7.27 7.20 -6.85
CA LEU A 33 7.29 5.74 -6.88
C LEU A 33 8.72 5.19 -7.01
N GLU A 34 9.51 5.79 -7.88
CA GLU A 34 10.87 5.38 -8.24
C GLU A 34 11.91 5.65 -7.14
N ARG A 35 11.57 6.50 -6.16
CA ARG A 35 12.44 6.85 -5.03
C ARG A 35 12.21 5.96 -3.81
N ILE A 36 11.05 5.30 -3.73
CA ILE A 36 10.72 4.43 -2.60
C ILE A 36 11.60 3.17 -2.65
N GLY A 37 12.26 2.86 -1.53
CA GLY A 37 13.16 1.70 -1.41
C GLY A 37 14.58 1.93 -1.93
N THR A 38 14.83 3.00 -2.70
CA THR A 38 16.16 3.35 -3.20
C THR A 38 16.75 4.58 -2.50
N GLN A 39 15.96 5.65 -2.40
CA GLN A 39 16.37 6.95 -1.83
C GLN A 39 15.53 7.35 -0.63
N VAL A 40 14.31 6.83 -0.55
CA VAL A 40 13.35 7.11 0.51
C VAL A 40 12.98 5.81 1.20
N GLN A 41 13.17 5.79 2.51
CA GLN A 41 12.72 4.70 3.36
C GLN A 41 11.41 5.11 4.02
N LEU A 42 10.36 4.30 3.82
CA LEU A 42 9.06 4.57 4.40
C LEU A 42 9.02 4.06 5.85
N PRO A 43 8.44 4.83 6.79
CA PRO A 43 8.27 4.36 8.15
C PRO A 43 7.28 3.18 8.18
N ALA A 44 7.63 2.13 8.91
CA ALA A 44 6.79 0.93 9.02
C ALA A 44 5.47 1.22 9.75
N ASN A 45 4.40 0.52 9.38
CA ASN A 45 3.09 0.53 10.05
C ASN A 45 2.50 1.93 10.32
N THR A 46 2.75 2.90 9.44
CA THR A 46 2.43 4.31 9.68
C THR A 46 1.21 4.78 8.91
N TYR A 47 1.05 4.33 7.65
CA TYR A 47 0.06 4.89 6.75
C TYR A 47 -1.27 4.13 6.82
N ALA A 48 -2.38 4.85 6.99
CA ALA A 48 -3.72 4.27 6.88
C ALA A 48 -4.11 4.01 5.43
N SER A 49 -3.61 4.83 4.51
CA SER A 49 -3.80 4.60 3.08
C SER A 49 -2.57 4.98 2.28
N ILE A 50 -2.33 4.22 1.21
CA ILE A 50 -1.38 4.53 0.16
C ILE A 50 -2.16 4.60 -1.15
N GLN A 51 -2.12 5.74 -1.84
CA GLN A 51 -2.81 5.92 -3.11
C GLN A 51 -1.80 6.15 -4.23
N VAL A 52 -1.84 5.32 -5.27
CA VAL A 52 -0.95 5.42 -6.43
C VAL A 52 -1.63 6.20 -7.56
N PHE A 53 -0.94 7.21 -8.07
CA PHE A 53 -1.38 8.03 -9.20
C PHE A 53 -0.44 7.86 -10.39
N THR A 54 -1.02 7.77 -11.58
CA THR A 54 -0.32 7.78 -12.87
C THR A 54 -1.12 8.60 -13.89
N LYS A 55 -0.45 9.19 -14.90
CA LYS A 55 -1.12 9.72 -16.10
C LYS A 55 -1.26 8.66 -17.19
N SER A 56 -0.59 7.51 -17.04
CA SER A 56 -0.69 6.42 -17.98
C SER A 56 -2.12 5.90 -18.04
N PRO A 57 -2.66 5.59 -19.23
CA PRO A 57 -3.92 4.87 -19.35
C PRO A 57 -3.80 3.41 -18.88
N GLN A 58 -2.57 2.90 -18.74
CA GLN A 58 -2.29 1.57 -18.24
C GLN A 58 -2.02 1.63 -16.72
N PRO A 59 -2.54 0.66 -15.95
CA PRO A 59 -2.25 0.58 -14.54
C PRO A 59 -0.75 0.33 -14.30
N VAL A 60 -0.26 0.74 -13.13
CA VAL A 60 1.14 0.62 -12.75
C VAL A 60 1.40 -0.77 -12.18
N THR A 61 2.26 -1.53 -12.84
CA THR A 61 2.81 -2.78 -12.32
C THR A 61 3.85 -2.46 -11.25
N LEU A 62 3.64 -2.94 -10.01
CA LEU A 62 4.53 -2.72 -8.88
C LEU A 62 5.52 -3.89 -8.75
N PRO A 63 6.84 -3.65 -8.75
CA PRO A 63 7.82 -4.70 -8.46
C PRO A 63 7.62 -5.29 -7.06
N ALA A 64 7.83 -6.60 -6.89
CA ALA A 64 7.59 -7.30 -5.62
C ALA A 64 8.28 -6.64 -4.41
N SER A 65 9.54 -6.22 -4.54
CA SER A 65 10.28 -5.53 -3.47
C SER A 65 9.67 -4.17 -3.07
N LEU A 66 9.10 -3.45 -4.04
CA LEU A 66 8.38 -2.21 -3.78
C LEU A 66 7.05 -2.51 -3.09
N LEU A 67 6.36 -3.56 -3.54
CA LEU A 67 5.10 -4.02 -2.97
C LEU A 67 5.27 -4.42 -1.50
N GLU A 68 6.34 -5.14 -1.16
CA GLU A 68 6.74 -5.45 0.22
C GLU A 68 7.00 -4.18 1.04
N THR A 69 7.71 -3.20 0.46
CA THR A 69 7.99 -1.92 1.12
C THR A 69 6.71 -1.14 1.42
N LEU A 70 5.78 -1.07 0.47
CA LEU A 70 4.49 -0.39 0.63
C LEU A 70 3.60 -1.13 1.65
N SER A 71 3.53 -2.46 1.59
CA SER A 71 2.82 -3.28 2.56
C SER A 71 3.40 -3.14 3.98
N GLY A 72 4.72 -3.07 4.10
CA GLY A 72 5.41 -2.80 5.38
C GLY A 72 5.08 -1.43 5.96
N ALA A 73 4.92 -0.42 5.10
CA ALA A 73 4.58 0.95 5.50
C ALA A 73 3.11 1.13 5.90
N LEU A 74 2.20 0.28 5.41
CA LEU A 74 0.79 0.29 5.80
C LEU A 74 0.62 -0.10 7.28
N ALA A 75 -0.18 0.66 8.01
CA ALA A 75 -0.70 0.27 9.32
C ALA A 75 -1.63 -0.95 9.18
N PRO A 76 -1.81 -1.76 10.23
CA PRO A 76 -2.82 -2.83 10.22
C PRO A 76 -4.21 -2.29 9.88
N GLY A 77 -4.90 -2.92 8.94
CA GLY A 77 -6.18 -2.44 8.38
C GLY A 77 -6.04 -1.32 7.35
N GLY A 78 -4.82 -0.89 7.03
CA GLY A 78 -4.55 0.13 6.01
C GLY A 78 -4.71 -0.41 4.59
N ALA A 79 -4.95 0.49 3.63
CA ALA A 79 -5.27 0.13 2.25
C ALA A 79 -4.30 0.74 1.22
N LEU A 80 -3.93 -0.05 0.22
CA LEU A 80 -3.25 0.35 -1.01
C LEU A 80 -4.26 0.33 -2.16
N PHE A 81 -4.38 1.43 -2.90
CA PHE A 81 -5.32 1.55 -4.03
C PHE A 81 -4.88 2.59 -5.05
N GLY A 82 -5.69 2.78 -6.11
CA GLY A 82 -5.43 3.71 -7.18
C GLY A 82 -5.03 2.99 -8.46
N ALA A 83 -4.09 3.56 -9.21
CA ALA A 83 -3.70 3.06 -10.52
C ALA A 83 -2.68 1.92 -10.44
N VAL A 84 -3.00 0.85 -9.72
CA VAL A 84 -2.16 -0.36 -9.59
C VAL A 84 -2.70 -1.49 -10.46
N ASP A 85 -1.81 -2.33 -10.98
CA ASP A 85 -2.17 -3.47 -11.83
C ASP A 85 -2.82 -4.60 -11.01
N GLY A 86 -4.14 -4.71 -11.11
CA GLY A 86 -4.92 -5.75 -10.44
C GLY A 86 -4.65 -7.18 -10.93
N SER A 87 -3.92 -7.38 -12.02
CA SER A 87 -3.53 -8.72 -12.49
C SER A 87 -2.41 -9.34 -11.64
N GLN A 88 -1.67 -8.54 -10.86
CA GLN A 88 -0.59 -8.99 -9.97
C GLN A 88 -1.08 -9.59 -8.65
N VAL A 89 -2.26 -10.23 -8.64
CA VAL A 89 -2.93 -10.74 -7.44
C VAL A 89 -2.00 -11.56 -6.53
N MET A 90 -1.19 -12.44 -7.14
CA MET A 90 -0.26 -13.28 -6.38
C MET A 90 0.82 -12.45 -5.67
N ASP A 91 1.35 -11.42 -6.31
CA ASP A 91 2.37 -10.55 -5.71
C ASP A 91 1.80 -9.76 -4.52
N PHE A 92 0.57 -9.26 -4.62
CA PHE A 92 -0.12 -8.61 -3.52
C PHE A 92 -0.34 -9.56 -2.33
N ILE A 93 -0.76 -10.80 -2.60
CA ILE A 93 -0.94 -11.82 -1.56
C ILE A 93 0.40 -12.16 -0.90
N MET A 94 1.46 -12.36 -1.69
CA MET A 94 2.80 -12.63 -1.16
C MET A 94 3.34 -11.48 -0.30
N ALA A 95 3.01 -10.24 -0.64
CA ALA A 95 3.33 -9.06 0.18
C ALA A 95 2.45 -8.95 1.45
N GLY A 96 1.51 -9.87 1.69
CA GLY A 96 0.66 -9.89 2.87
C GLY A 96 -0.58 -8.99 2.79
N LEU A 97 -1.03 -8.66 1.58
CA LEU A 97 -2.24 -7.87 1.35
C LEU A 97 -3.40 -8.78 0.91
N ALA A 98 -4.62 -8.40 1.30
CA ALA A 98 -5.85 -9.05 0.89
C ALA A 98 -6.67 -8.13 -0.01
N GLN A 99 -7.38 -8.69 -1.00
CA GLN A 99 -8.24 -7.90 -1.86
C GLN A 99 -9.57 -7.57 -1.15
N ASP A 100 -9.94 -6.30 -1.14
CA ASP A 100 -11.24 -5.79 -0.67
C ASP A 100 -11.79 -4.81 -1.71
N GLY A 101 -12.67 -5.31 -2.59
CA GLY A 101 -13.17 -4.56 -3.73
C GLY A 101 -12.05 -4.13 -4.69
N ASP A 102 -11.89 -2.82 -4.85
CA ASP A 102 -10.87 -2.17 -5.67
C ASP A 102 -9.56 -1.86 -4.90
N LYS A 103 -9.43 -2.33 -3.66
CA LYS A 103 -8.32 -2.02 -2.77
C LYS A 103 -7.59 -3.28 -2.31
N TRP A 104 -6.33 -3.09 -1.94
CA TRP A 104 -5.49 -4.09 -1.31
C TRP A 104 -5.26 -3.70 0.14
N VAL A 105 -5.84 -4.44 1.07
CA VAL A 105 -5.87 -4.12 2.48
C VAL A 105 -4.87 -4.99 3.23
N LYS A 106 -4.06 -4.37 4.09
CA LYS A 106 -3.24 -5.09 5.06
C LYS A 106 -4.16 -5.63 6.15
N PRO A 107 -4.25 -6.96 6.35
CA PRO A 107 -5.12 -7.53 7.36
C PRO A 107 -4.88 -6.87 8.73
N ALA A 108 -5.97 -6.55 9.43
CA ALA A 108 -5.86 -6.07 10.80
C ALA A 108 -5.14 -7.13 11.64
N ALA A 109 -4.38 -6.69 12.65
CA ALA A 109 -3.79 -7.62 13.60
C ALA A 109 -4.95 -8.30 14.36
N THR A 110 -5.36 -9.48 13.91
CA THR A 110 -6.22 -10.35 14.70
C THR A 110 -5.44 -10.66 15.97
N GLY A 111 -5.93 -10.15 17.10
CA GLY A 111 -5.34 -10.42 18.42
C GLY A 111 -5.04 -11.91 18.53
N THR A 112 -3.85 -12.21 19.05
CA THR A 112 -3.26 -13.54 19.14
C THR A 112 -4.32 -14.59 19.45
N THR A 113 -4.81 -15.32 18.44
CA THR A 113 -5.56 -16.55 18.69
C THR A 113 -4.52 -17.53 19.22
N LEU A 114 -4.35 -17.54 20.55
CA LEU A 114 -3.67 -18.61 21.25
C LEU A 114 -4.38 -19.89 20.81
N LEU A 115 -3.75 -20.65 19.92
CA LEU A 115 -4.11 -22.03 19.67
C LEU A 115 -3.89 -22.75 21.01
N LYS A 116 -4.90 -22.73 21.88
CA LYS A 116 -4.93 -23.59 23.05
C LYS A 116 -4.89 -25.00 22.50
N LYS A 117 -3.73 -25.65 22.62
CA LYS A 117 -3.58 -27.09 22.50
C LYS A 117 -4.66 -27.70 23.40
N SER A 118 -5.78 -28.13 22.82
CA SER A 118 -6.74 -28.97 23.53
C SER A 118 -5.99 -30.25 23.85
N GLY A 119 -5.55 -30.37 25.10
CA GLY A 119 -4.88 -31.55 25.61
C GLY A 119 -5.81 -32.74 25.46
N GLY A 120 -5.65 -33.48 24.36
CA GLY A 120 -6.14 -34.84 24.23
C GLY A 120 -5.26 -35.76 25.05
N GLY A 121 -5.45 -35.75 26.37
CA GLY A 121 -5.33 -36.96 27.16
C GLY A 121 -6.73 -37.55 27.30
N PRO A 122 -6.92 -38.85 27.04
CA PRO A 122 -7.14 -39.71 28.19
C PRO A 122 -6.53 -41.12 28.06
N LYS A 123 -6.04 -41.57 29.22
CA LYS A 123 -6.00 -42.92 29.80
C LYS A 123 -5.70 -44.12 28.91
#